data_AF-A0AAN7QTX1-F1
#
_entry.id   AF-A0AAN7QTX1-F1
#
_cell.length_a   1.000
_cell.length_b   1.000
_cell.length_c   1.000
_cell.angle_alpha   90.00
_cell.angle_beta   90.00
_cell.angle_gamma   90.00
#
_symmetry.space_group_name_H-M   'P 1'
#
loop_
_entity.id
_entity.type
_entity.pdbx_description
1 polymer ?
#
loop_
_entity_poly.entity_id
_entity_poly.type
_entity_poly.pdbx_seq_one_letter_code
_entity_poly.pdbx_strand_id
1 'polypeptide(L)'
;MTTCLSSSSVGPINMPRRLNSGFYFAFSDGSTVAAMEKVVKHAATSGLSEQPSFYDVLCGEGGSNRLGDDKCIEPETNLTIHFLSRDLFPNGAYEGLWEKRNLSEACLEKGCFVIHNNWISGRRKKLQRHVSSGLWDYDISTRMCKHNFEHSHHLLGS
;
A
#
# COMPACT_ATOMS: atom_id res chain seq x y z
N MET A 1 -4.31 0.03 -41.68
CA MET A 1 -4.55 -1.01 -40.66
C MET A 1 -3.61 -0.71 -39.52
N THR A 2 -4.04 0.16 -38.60
CA THR A 2 -3.22 0.62 -37.48
C THR A 2 -3.88 0.10 -36.22
N THR A 3 -3.26 -0.90 -35.61
CA THR A 3 -3.70 -1.51 -34.37
C THR A 3 -3.28 -0.60 -33.22
N CYS A 4 -4.23 0.02 -32.53
CA CYS A 4 -3.98 0.62 -31.22
C CYS A 4 -3.79 -0.52 -30.22
N LEU A 5 -2.56 -0.70 -29.73
CA LEU A 5 -2.29 -1.57 -28.57
C LEU A 5 -2.75 -0.83 -27.31
N SER A 6 -3.96 -1.11 -26.85
CA SER A 6 -4.40 -0.81 -25.49
C SER A 6 -3.82 -1.86 -24.55
N SER A 7 -2.67 -1.60 -23.94
CA SER A 7 -2.22 -2.37 -22.78
C SER A 7 -2.87 -1.81 -21.51
N SER A 8 -4.19 -1.94 -21.40
CA SER A 8 -4.87 -1.85 -20.09
C SER A 8 -5.02 -3.27 -19.57
N SER A 9 -4.36 -3.57 -18.45
CA SER A 9 -4.61 -4.80 -17.71
C SER A 9 -6.12 -4.92 -17.41
N VAL A 10 -6.76 -5.95 -17.98
CA VAL A 10 -8.22 -6.13 -17.93
C VAL A 10 -8.61 -6.73 -16.58
N GLY A 11 -8.61 -5.92 -15.52
CA GLY A 11 -9.09 -6.32 -14.19
C GLY A 11 -8.97 -5.21 -13.14
N PRO A 12 -9.70 -5.30 -12.02
CA PRO A 12 -9.58 -4.32 -10.94
C PRO A 12 -8.14 -4.26 -10.45
N ILE A 13 -7.54 -3.06 -10.46
CA ILE A 13 -6.17 -2.81 -9.94
C ILE A 13 -6.04 -3.37 -8.50
N ASN A 14 -7.16 -3.26 -7.79
CA ASN A 14 -7.35 -3.50 -6.37
C ASN A 14 -8.12 -4.81 -6.14
N MET A 15 -7.40 -5.93 -6.30
CA MET A 15 -7.94 -7.28 -6.11
C MET A 15 -8.15 -7.64 -4.62
N PRO A 16 -9.14 -8.50 -4.28
CA PRO A 16 -9.37 -8.97 -2.92
C PRO A 16 -8.07 -9.42 -2.23
N ARG A 17 -7.84 -8.93 -1.00
CA ARG A 17 -6.64 -9.21 -0.18
C ARG A 17 -5.28 -8.82 -0.82
N ARG A 18 -5.28 -8.03 -1.90
CA ARG A 18 -4.06 -7.45 -2.53
C ARG A 18 -4.03 -5.92 -2.52
N LEU A 19 -4.97 -5.32 -1.79
CA LEU A 19 -5.29 -3.88 -1.80
C LEU A 19 -4.34 -3.00 -1.02
N ASN A 20 -3.59 -3.57 -0.08
CA ASN A 20 -3.08 -2.77 1.02
C ASN A 20 -1.64 -2.31 0.79
N SER A 21 -1.47 -1.02 0.51
CA SER A 21 -0.20 -0.29 0.48
C SER A 21 0.31 0.10 1.86
N GLY A 22 -0.34 -0.29 2.95
CA GLY A 22 0.10 -0.03 4.33
C GLY A 22 -0.08 1.41 4.80
N PHE A 23 -0.62 2.29 3.95
CA PHE A 23 -0.88 3.69 4.26
C PHE A 23 -2.37 3.93 4.41
N TYR A 24 -2.72 4.71 5.43
CA TYR A 24 -4.08 5.10 5.71
C TYR A 24 -4.10 6.60 5.98
N PHE A 25 -5.00 7.29 5.30
CA PHE A 25 -5.42 8.63 5.69
C PHE A 25 -6.83 8.49 6.26
N ALA A 26 -7.01 8.87 7.52
CA ALA A 26 -8.27 8.68 8.22
C ALA A 26 -8.49 9.82 9.21
N PHE A 27 -9.76 10.23 9.36
CA PHE A 27 -10.17 11.15 10.40
C PHE A 27 -10.33 10.37 11.71
N SER A 28 -9.85 10.93 12.83
CA SER A 28 -9.96 10.30 14.15
C SER A 28 -11.36 10.49 14.77
N ASP A 29 -12.41 10.16 14.01
CA ASP A 29 -13.79 10.19 14.46
C ASP A 29 -14.25 8.84 15.05
N GLY A 30 -15.41 8.83 15.70
CA GLY A 30 -15.95 7.65 16.38
C GLY A 30 -16.17 6.45 15.44
N SER A 31 -16.63 6.70 14.21
CA SER A 31 -16.83 5.64 13.22
C SER A 31 -15.52 5.01 12.79
N THR A 32 -14.49 5.82 12.53
CA THR A 32 -13.16 5.34 12.16
C THR A 32 -12.52 4.55 13.29
N VAL A 33 -12.59 5.04 14.53
CA VAL A 33 -12.04 4.33 15.70
C VAL A 33 -12.73 2.98 15.87
N ALA A 34 -14.06 2.94 15.88
CA ALA A 34 -14.83 1.70 16.04
C ALA A 34 -14.54 0.69 14.91
N ALA A 35 -14.44 1.15 13.66
CA ALA A 35 -14.06 0.30 12.53
C ALA A 35 -12.66 -0.30 12.70
N MET A 36 -11.68 0.50 13.12
CA MET A 36 -10.31 0.03 13.35
C MET A 36 -10.21 -0.93 14.54
N GLU A 37 -10.99 -0.71 15.61
CA GLU A 37 -11.08 -1.65 16.74
C GLU A 37 -11.59 -3.02 16.28
N LYS A 38 -12.58 -3.07 15.39
CA LYS A 38 -13.07 -4.32 14.78
C LYS A 38 -11.97 -5.04 14.01
N VAL A 39 -11.16 -4.30 13.24
CA VAL A 39 -10.03 -4.86 12.48
C VAL A 39 -9.00 -5.50 13.43
N VAL A 40 -8.63 -4.79 14.49
CA VAL A 40 -7.67 -5.29 15.49
C VAL A 40 -8.21 -6.53 16.19
N LYS A 41 -9.49 -6.50 16.62
CA LYS A 41 -10.15 -7.64 17.27
C LYS A 41 -10.17 -8.86 16.35
N HIS A 42 -10.50 -8.68 15.07
CA HIS A 42 -10.51 -9.76 14.09
C HIS A 42 -9.11 -10.34 13.87
N ALA A 43 -8.08 -9.50 13.71
CA ALA A 43 -6.70 -9.96 13.54
C ALA A 43 -6.22 -10.78 14.76
N ALA A 44 -6.58 -10.35 15.97
CA ALA A 44 -6.22 -11.04 17.21
C ALA A 44 -6.84 -12.44 17.33
N THR A 45 -8.03 -12.66 16.75
CA THR A 45 -8.78 -13.92 16.90
C THR A 45 -8.71 -14.86 15.68
N SER A 46 -8.44 -14.34 14.48
CA SER A 46 -8.51 -15.10 13.23
C SER A 46 -7.20 -15.77 12.81
N GLY A 47 -6.08 -15.44 13.47
CA GLY A 47 -4.73 -15.86 13.04
C GLY A 47 -4.26 -15.19 11.75
N LEU A 48 -5.05 -14.28 11.19
CA LEU A 48 -4.67 -13.42 10.07
C LEU A 48 -3.96 -12.17 10.57
N SER A 49 -3.08 -11.59 9.76
CA SER A 49 -2.52 -10.27 10.06
C SER A 49 -3.57 -9.17 9.88
N GLU A 50 -3.21 -7.94 10.24
CA GLU A 50 -4.10 -6.79 10.18
C GLU A 50 -4.53 -6.45 8.75
N GLN A 51 -3.67 -6.66 7.74
CA GLN A 51 -4.02 -6.37 6.33
C GLN A 51 -5.20 -7.20 5.79
N PRO A 52 -5.17 -8.55 5.83
CA PRO A 52 -6.31 -9.35 5.43
C PRO A 52 -7.53 -9.13 6.34
N SER A 53 -7.32 -8.93 7.64
CA SER A 53 -8.42 -8.58 8.56
C SER A 53 -9.08 -7.25 8.22
N PHE A 54 -8.31 -6.24 7.79
CA PHE A 54 -8.83 -4.95 7.35
C PHE A 54 -9.81 -5.14 6.19
N TYR A 55 -9.44 -5.96 5.21
CA TYR A 55 -10.31 -6.21 4.06
C TYR A 55 -11.57 -6.98 4.45
N ASP A 56 -11.43 -8.08 5.18
CA ASP A 56 -12.57 -8.93 5.52
C ASP A 56 -13.54 -8.23 6.49
N VAL A 57 -13.05 -7.38 7.40
CA VAL A 57 -13.89 -6.60 8.33
C VAL A 57 -14.55 -5.41 7.66
N LEU A 58 -13.79 -4.59 6.94
CA LEU A 58 -14.31 -3.32 6.41
C LEU A 58 -15.04 -3.49 5.09
N CYS A 59 -14.61 -4.43 4.26
CA CYS A 59 -15.23 -4.72 2.96
C CYS A 59 -16.06 -6.00 2.97
N GLY A 60 -16.17 -6.68 4.11
CA GLY A 60 -16.86 -7.97 4.24
C GLY A 60 -16.04 -9.14 3.71
N GLU A 61 -16.36 -10.35 4.18
CA GLU A 61 -15.68 -11.57 3.73
C GLU A 61 -15.78 -11.72 2.21
N GLY A 62 -14.64 -11.91 1.54
CA GLY A 62 -14.58 -11.96 0.08
C GLY A 62 -14.84 -10.62 -0.63
N GLY A 63 -15.10 -9.53 0.10
CA GLY A 63 -15.46 -8.22 -0.46
C GLY A 63 -16.96 -8.02 -0.65
N SER A 64 -17.82 -8.69 0.13
CA SER A 64 -19.28 -8.61 0.02
C SER A 64 -19.87 -7.19 0.11
N ASN A 65 -19.17 -6.26 0.77
CA ASN A 65 -19.58 -4.87 0.94
C ASN A 65 -18.84 -3.91 -0.01
N ARG A 66 -18.15 -4.42 -1.03
CA ARG A 66 -17.50 -3.58 -2.05
C ARG A 66 -18.52 -2.85 -2.91
N LEU A 67 -18.19 -1.60 -3.24
CA LEU A 67 -18.92 -0.82 -4.23
C LEU A 67 -17.97 -0.49 -5.38
N GLY A 68 -18.02 -1.31 -6.42
CA GLY A 68 -17.10 -1.21 -7.56
C GLY A 68 -15.67 -1.62 -7.20
N ASP A 69 -14.71 -0.98 -7.86
CA ASP A 69 -13.31 -1.41 -7.85
C ASP A 69 -12.45 -0.70 -6.82
N ASP A 70 -12.91 0.45 -6.29
CA ASP A 70 -12.08 1.40 -5.55
C ASP A 70 -12.58 1.70 -4.13
N LYS A 71 -13.72 1.16 -3.71
CA LYS A 71 -14.25 1.42 -2.37
C LYS A 71 -15.09 0.30 -1.79
N CYS A 72 -15.32 0.36 -0.48
CA CYS A 72 -16.30 -0.43 0.24
C CYS A 72 -16.96 0.41 1.34
N ILE A 73 -18.17 0.02 1.77
CA ILE A 73 -18.87 0.66 2.89
C ILE A 73 -19.02 -0.37 4.00
N GLU A 74 -18.48 -0.06 5.17
CA GLU A 74 -18.61 -0.91 6.34
C GLU A 74 -20.02 -0.72 6.95
N PRO A 75 -20.82 -1.78 7.09
CA PRO A 75 -22.26 -1.67 7.34
C PRO A 75 -22.63 -1.19 8.75
N GLU A 76 -21.81 -1.43 9.77
CA GLU A 76 -22.17 -1.08 11.15
C GLU A 76 -21.85 0.38 11.51
N THR A 77 -20.74 0.91 10.99
CA THR A 77 -20.23 2.27 11.26
C THR A 77 -20.54 3.24 10.12
N ASN A 78 -21.00 2.73 8.98
CA ASN A 78 -21.18 3.45 7.72
C ASN A 78 -19.88 4.12 7.23
N LEU A 79 -18.72 3.61 7.66
CA LEU A 79 -17.43 4.11 7.23
C LEU A 79 -17.24 3.77 5.75
N THR A 80 -16.90 4.76 4.94
CA THR A 80 -16.54 4.55 3.53
C THR A 80 -15.02 4.46 3.42
N ILE A 81 -14.55 3.37 2.84
CA ILE A 81 -13.13 3.11 2.64
C ILE A 81 -12.83 3.32 1.17
N HIS A 82 -11.88 4.20 0.86
CA HIS A 82 -11.34 4.38 -0.48
C HIS A 82 -9.99 3.68 -0.59
N PHE A 83 -9.83 2.86 -1.62
CA PHE A 83 -8.59 2.15 -1.88
C PHE A 83 -7.60 3.05 -2.63
N LEU A 84 -6.37 3.08 -2.16
CA LEU A 84 -5.28 3.72 -2.88
C LEU A 84 -4.99 2.95 -4.18
N SER A 85 -4.77 3.66 -5.28
CA SER A 85 -4.35 3.04 -6.53
C SER A 85 -2.95 2.45 -6.35
N ARG A 86 -2.76 1.19 -6.75
CA ARG A 86 -1.45 0.53 -6.67
C ARG A 86 -0.44 1.06 -7.69
N ASP A 87 -0.91 1.77 -8.72
CA ASP A 87 -0.05 2.47 -9.67
C ASP A 87 0.64 3.66 -8.98
N LEU A 88 -0.06 4.31 -8.04
CA LEU A 88 0.44 5.45 -7.28
C LEU A 88 1.07 5.05 -5.94
N PHE A 89 0.57 3.97 -5.33
CA PHE A 89 0.98 3.46 -4.02
C PHE A 89 1.28 1.96 -4.08
N PRO A 90 2.33 1.54 -4.81
CA PRO A 90 2.64 0.15 -5.03
C PRO A 90 3.00 -0.59 -3.75
N ASN A 91 2.54 -1.84 -3.67
CA ASN A 91 2.87 -2.75 -2.60
C ASN A 91 3.98 -3.72 -3.01
N GLY A 92 4.41 -4.54 -2.06
CA GLY A 92 5.45 -5.57 -2.14
C GLY A 92 5.36 -6.55 -3.29
N ALA A 93 4.17 -6.75 -3.86
CA ALA A 93 3.90 -7.70 -4.94
C ALA A 93 3.45 -7.02 -6.23
N TYR A 94 3.59 -5.69 -6.33
CA TYR A 94 3.16 -4.93 -7.50
C TYR A 94 4.23 -4.97 -8.59
N GLU A 95 3.87 -5.57 -9.74
CA GLU A 95 4.61 -5.56 -11.02
C GLU A 95 6.11 -5.89 -10.97
N GLY A 96 6.54 -6.68 -10.00
CA GLY A 96 7.96 -6.99 -9.83
C GLY A 96 8.82 -5.72 -9.58
N LEU A 97 8.23 -4.69 -8.96
CA LEU A 97 8.89 -3.41 -8.74
C LEU A 97 10.12 -3.59 -7.83
N TRP A 98 10.01 -4.47 -6.82
CA TRP A 98 11.06 -4.76 -5.84
C TRP A 98 12.27 -5.52 -6.41
N GLU A 99 12.14 -6.08 -7.62
CA GLU A 99 13.17 -6.80 -8.35
C GLU A 99 13.94 -5.86 -9.31
N LYS A 100 13.52 -4.60 -9.43
CA LYS A 100 14.21 -3.60 -10.27
C LYS A 100 15.55 -3.21 -9.64
N ARG A 101 16.55 -3.00 -10.52
CA ARG A 101 17.90 -2.59 -10.12
C ARG A 101 17.91 -1.24 -9.41
N ASN A 102 17.12 -0.28 -9.89
CA ASN A 102 16.91 1.02 -9.26
C ASN A 102 15.42 1.18 -8.95
N LEU A 103 15.04 0.85 -7.71
CA LEU A 103 13.66 0.83 -7.25
C LEU A 103 13.05 2.24 -7.23
N SER A 104 13.81 3.23 -6.79
CA SER A 104 13.35 4.63 -6.68
C SER A 104 13.07 5.22 -8.06
N GLU A 105 14.00 5.05 -9.00
CA GLU A 105 13.84 5.53 -10.38
C GLU A 105 12.67 4.84 -11.09
N ALA A 106 12.57 3.51 -10.98
CA ALA A 106 11.46 2.77 -11.55
C ALA A 106 10.10 3.19 -10.96
N CYS A 107 10.07 3.64 -9.70
CA CYS A 107 8.86 4.20 -9.10
C CYS A 107 8.53 5.59 -9.64
N LEU A 108 9.53 6.46 -9.74
CA LEU A 108 9.36 7.82 -10.28
C LEU A 108 8.89 7.80 -11.73
N GLU A 109 9.47 6.93 -12.58
CA GLU A 109 9.06 6.75 -13.98
C GLU A 109 7.60 6.31 -14.11
N LYS A 110 7.09 5.53 -13.15
CA LYS A 110 5.68 5.12 -13.08
C LYS A 110 4.77 6.19 -12.49
N GLY A 111 5.32 7.23 -11.90
CA GLY A 111 4.58 8.24 -11.15
C GLY A 111 4.07 7.76 -9.80
N CYS A 112 4.70 6.74 -9.18
CA CYS A 112 4.34 6.37 -7.82
C CYS A 112 4.92 7.33 -6.77
N PHE A 113 4.16 7.53 -5.69
CA PHE A 113 4.52 8.41 -4.58
C PHE A 113 5.22 7.67 -3.45
N VAL A 114 4.71 6.49 -3.08
CA VAL A 114 5.20 5.74 -1.92
C VAL A 114 5.17 4.24 -2.18
N ILE A 115 6.25 3.54 -1.85
CA ILE A 115 6.39 2.10 -2.01
C ILE A 115 6.32 1.41 -0.65
N HIS A 116 5.46 0.40 -0.52
CA HIS A 116 5.31 -0.33 0.75
C HIS A 116 6.02 -1.68 0.75
N ASN A 117 6.88 -1.88 1.75
CA ASN A 117 7.63 -3.12 1.95
C ASN A 117 6.80 -4.22 2.65
N ASN A 118 5.66 -4.59 2.07
CA ASN A 118 4.93 -5.80 2.45
C ASN A 118 5.31 -7.00 1.56
N TRP A 119 4.60 -8.12 1.73
CA TRP A 119 4.86 -9.38 1.01
C TRP A 119 6.22 -10.05 1.28
N ILE A 120 6.85 -9.70 2.39
CA ILE A 120 8.06 -10.34 2.90
C ILE A 120 7.95 -10.50 4.42
N SER A 121 8.27 -11.70 4.91
CA SER A 121 8.13 -12.03 6.34
C SER A 121 9.48 -11.96 7.06
N GLY A 122 9.44 -11.47 8.30
CA GLY A 122 10.59 -11.36 9.19
C GLY A 122 11.34 -10.04 9.05
N ARG A 123 11.66 -9.45 10.22
CA ARG A 123 12.38 -8.17 10.35
C ARG A 123 13.68 -8.15 9.55
N ARG A 124 14.48 -9.22 9.63
CA ARG A 124 15.78 -9.30 8.95
C ARG A 124 15.64 -9.19 7.43
N LYS A 125 14.67 -9.89 6.84
CA LYS A 125 14.43 -9.88 5.39
C LYS A 125 13.89 -8.51 4.93
N LYS A 126 12.94 -7.93 5.69
CA LYS A 126 12.44 -6.56 5.44
C LYS A 126 13.56 -5.53 5.44
N LEU A 127 14.44 -5.59 6.44
CA LEU A 127 15.59 -4.69 6.54
C LEU A 127 16.57 -4.89 5.38
N GLN A 128 16.94 -6.15 5.11
CA GLN A 128 17.83 -6.49 4.01
C GLN A 128 17.32 -5.92 2.69
N ARG A 129 16.02 -6.05 2.40
CA ARG A 129 15.41 -5.51 1.18
C ARG A 129 15.51 -3.98 1.11
N HIS A 130 15.22 -3.26 2.19
CA HIS A 130 15.38 -1.78 2.19
C HIS A 130 16.82 -1.36 1.91
N VAL A 131 17.80 -2.02 2.56
CA VAL A 131 19.22 -1.71 2.39
C VAL A 131 19.68 -2.03 0.96
N SER A 132 19.35 -3.22 0.44
CA SER A 132 19.77 -3.62 -0.91
C SER A 132 19.12 -2.81 -2.02
N SER A 133 17.91 -2.29 -1.78
CA SER A 133 17.19 -1.45 -2.74
C SER A 133 17.56 0.03 -2.67
N GLY A 134 18.49 0.42 -1.78
CA GLY A 134 18.90 1.81 -1.62
C GLY A 134 17.85 2.72 -0.97
N LEU A 135 16.84 2.15 -0.32
CA LEU A 135 15.76 2.87 0.36
C LEU A 135 15.97 2.96 1.90
N TRP A 136 17.21 2.86 2.35
CA TRP A 136 17.55 2.88 3.78
C TRP A 136 18.26 4.19 4.14
N ASP A 137 17.47 5.21 4.41
CA ASP A 137 17.93 6.55 4.79
C ASP A 137 18.18 6.68 6.29
N TYR A 138 18.91 5.72 6.86
CA TYR A 138 19.32 5.73 8.26
C TYR A 138 20.82 5.43 8.38
N ASP A 139 21.55 6.38 8.94
CA ASP A 139 22.97 6.26 9.25
C ASP A 139 23.15 5.57 10.61
N ILE A 140 23.72 4.37 10.59
CA ILE A 140 23.94 3.55 11.78
C ILE A 140 25.04 4.16 12.67
N SER A 141 26.02 4.86 12.10
CA SER A 141 27.16 5.42 12.83
C SER A 141 26.73 6.58 13.73
N THR A 142 25.85 7.45 13.21
CA THR A 142 25.32 8.61 13.93
C THR A 142 23.98 8.32 14.60
N ARG A 143 23.33 7.21 14.26
CA ARG A 143 21.95 6.86 14.66
C ARG A 143 20.92 7.92 14.23
N MET A 144 21.15 8.54 13.08
CA MET A 144 20.28 9.60 12.54
C MET A 144 19.74 9.19 11.17
N CYS A 145 18.51 9.64 10.87
CA CYS A 145 17.98 9.55 9.51
C CYS A 145 18.72 10.52 8.59
N LYS A 146 19.05 10.08 7.38
CA LYS A 146 19.64 10.92 6.35
C LYS A 146 18.52 11.74 5.70
N HIS A 147 18.31 12.96 6.18
CA HIS A 147 17.36 13.89 5.58
C HIS A 147 18.06 14.68 4.47
N ASN A 148 18.02 14.19 3.22
CA ASN A 148 18.42 14.99 2.06
C ASN A 148 17.19 15.65 1.45
N PHE A 149 16.96 16.92 1.79
CA PHE A 149 15.88 17.75 1.23
C PHE A 149 16.04 18.04 -0.28
N GLU A 150 17.21 17.74 -0.87
CA GLU A 150 17.48 18.05 -2.28
C GLU A 150 16.70 17.19 -3.28
N HIS A 151 16.22 15.99 -2.89
CA HIS A 151 15.36 15.18 -3.75
C HIS A 151 13.92 15.72 -3.87
N SER A 152 13.52 16.66 -3.02
CA SER A 152 12.17 17.24 -3.03
C SER A 152 11.96 18.28 -4.14
N HIS A 153 13.04 18.84 -4.68
CA HIS A 153 12.96 19.89 -5.71
C HIS A 153 12.71 19.35 -7.13
N HIS A 154 12.92 18.06 -7.39
CA HIS A 154 12.63 17.50 -8.72
C HIS A 154 11.16 17.07 -8.91
N LEU A 155 10.39 16.98 -7.81
CA LEU A 155 8.99 16.54 -7.78
C LEU A 155 7.97 17.70 -7.78
N LEU A 156 8.43 18.95 -7.74
CA LEU A 156 7.60 20.16 -7.76
C LEU A 156 8.10 21.15 -8.82
N GLY A 157 8.13 20.73 -10.08
CA GLY A 157 8.15 21.63 -11.24
C GLY A 157 9.49 22.29 -11.58
N SER A 158 9.94 22.03 -12.81
CA SER A 158 10.41 23.07 -13.71
C SER A 158 9.27 23.41 -14.66
#